data_AF-A0A2H5X5E6-F1
#
_entry.id   AF-A0A2H5X5E6-F1
#
_cell.length_a   1.000
_cell.length_b   1.000
_cell.length_c   1.000
_cell.angle_alpha   90.00
_cell.angle_beta   90.00
_cell.angle_gamma   90.00
#
_symmetry.space_group_name_H-M   'P 1'
#
loop_
_entity.id
_entity.type
_entity.pdbx_description
1 polymer ?
#
loop_
_entity_poly.entity_id
_entity_poly.type
_entity_poly.pdbx_seq_one_letter_code
_entity_poly.pdbx_strand_id
1 'polypeptide(L)'
;MTVDDLHDLIRILEEHPEWRADLRRVLLSNELLQLPEIVREIAELQRQHSQEMEQIRATLAEVVQIQRQHSEMLAQHSQALAQLAEAQRRTEERLEQLAEEVRALAEQVRALAEAHRKTEMDLEEFMAWQRGEAGRREGEQYEQQMIRRALDCWNIPPTNGVRDKGASGCGRKGVVLY
;
A
#
# COMPACT_ATOMS: atom_id res chain seq x y z
N MET A 1 63.44 80.61 -24.38
CA MET A 1 63.25 79.18 -24.09
C MET A 1 62.65 78.52 -25.30
N THR A 2 63.47 78.42 -26.34
CA THR A 2 63.22 77.56 -27.51
C THR A 2 63.58 76.12 -27.15
N VAL A 3 63.15 75.15 -27.96
CA VAL A 3 63.46 73.72 -27.77
C VAL A 3 64.98 73.47 -27.75
N ASP A 4 65.76 74.35 -28.38
CA ASP A 4 67.23 74.34 -28.34
C ASP A 4 67.78 74.63 -26.94
N ASP A 5 67.22 75.59 -26.20
CA ASP A 5 67.62 75.90 -24.82
C ASP A 5 67.46 74.67 -23.90
N LEU A 6 66.47 73.81 -24.19
CA LEU A 6 66.21 72.59 -23.42
C LEU A 6 67.21 71.48 -23.75
N HIS A 7 67.60 71.34 -25.03
CA HIS A 7 68.62 70.38 -25.45
C HIS A 7 70.02 70.80 -25.01
N ASP A 8 70.33 72.10 -25.02
CA ASP A 8 71.56 72.65 -24.46
C ASP A 8 71.66 72.42 -22.95
N LEU A 9 70.54 72.59 -22.22
CA LEU A 9 70.47 72.23 -20.81
C LEU A 9 70.72 70.73 -20.59
N ILE A 10 70.17 69.86 -21.42
CA ILE A 10 70.39 68.39 -21.33
C ILE A 10 71.86 68.04 -21.60
N ARG A 11 72.50 68.67 -22.59
CA ARG A 11 73.91 68.47 -22.92
C ARG A 11 74.84 68.95 -21.79
N ILE A 12 74.56 70.11 -21.20
CA ILE A 12 75.32 70.64 -20.06
C ILE A 12 75.17 69.73 -18.83
N LEU A 13 73.99 69.13 -18.65
CA LEU A 13 73.76 68.14 -17.60
C LEU A 13 74.48 66.80 -17.88
N GLU A 14 74.72 66.44 -19.15
CA GLU A 14 75.55 65.28 -19.51
C GLU A 14 77.02 65.45 -19.14
N GLU A 15 77.54 66.65 -19.31
CA GLU A 15 78.94 66.99 -19.03
C GLU A 15 79.22 67.15 -17.52
N HIS A 16 78.21 67.55 -16.73
CA HIS A 16 78.33 67.77 -15.28
C HIS A 16 77.47 66.80 -14.44
N PRO A 17 78.02 65.66 -13.99
CA PRO A 17 77.29 64.67 -13.21
C PRO A 17 76.84 65.20 -11.83
N GLU A 18 77.54 66.17 -11.24
CA GLU A 18 77.10 66.85 -10.01
C GLU A 18 75.75 67.58 -10.17
N TRP A 19 75.52 68.26 -11.29
CA TRP A 19 74.30 69.03 -11.52
C TRP A 19 73.10 68.14 -11.84
N ARG A 20 73.34 66.98 -12.46
CA ARG A 20 72.35 65.92 -12.57
C ARG A 20 71.92 65.40 -11.20
N ALA A 21 72.87 65.22 -10.28
CA ALA A 21 72.55 64.76 -8.93
C ALA A 21 71.70 65.80 -8.17
N ASP A 22 72.04 67.08 -8.29
CA ASP A 22 71.29 68.17 -7.65
C ASP A 22 69.90 68.39 -8.26
N LEU A 23 69.77 68.38 -9.59
CA LEU A 23 68.47 68.43 -10.27
C LEU A 23 67.62 67.19 -9.99
N ARG A 24 68.22 66.00 -9.92
CA ARG A 24 67.54 64.78 -9.49
C ARG A 24 67.03 64.94 -8.07
N ARG A 25 67.79 65.53 -7.15
CA ARG A 25 67.37 65.74 -5.76
C ARG A 25 66.23 66.75 -5.61
N VAL A 26 66.17 67.77 -6.47
CA VAL A 26 65.14 68.82 -6.44
C VAL A 26 63.87 68.41 -7.21
N LEU A 27 63.99 67.74 -8.37
CA LEU A 27 62.86 67.35 -9.22
C LEU A 27 62.31 65.95 -8.92
N LEU A 28 63.15 65.00 -8.53
CA LEU A 28 62.70 63.67 -8.12
C LEU A 28 62.59 63.65 -6.60
N SER A 29 61.56 64.35 -6.10
CA SER A 29 61.06 64.15 -4.75
C SER A 29 60.80 62.65 -4.54
N ASN A 30 61.08 62.14 -3.34
CA ASN A 30 61.03 60.70 -3.03
C ASN A 30 59.71 60.03 -3.48
N GLU A 31 58.60 60.78 -3.50
CA GLU A 31 57.28 60.35 -3.97
C GLU A 31 57.24 59.99 -5.47
N LEU A 32 57.89 60.74 -6.35
CA LEU A 32 57.91 60.45 -7.80
C LEU A 32 58.78 59.23 -8.15
N LEU A 33 59.78 58.94 -7.32
CA LEU A 33 60.61 57.73 -7.44
C LEU A 33 59.89 56.47 -6.95
N GLN A 34 58.91 56.60 -6.06
CA GLN A 34 58.13 55.48 -5.52
C GLN A 34 56.90 55.13 -6.35
N LEU A 35 56.37 56.05 -7.16
CA LEU A 35 55.21 55.82 -8.04
C LEU A 35 55.33 54.54 -8.91
N PRO A 36 56.46 54.23 -9.56
CA PRO A 36 56.58 52.99 -10.34
C PRO A 36 56.41 51.74 -9.49
N GLU A 37 56.89 51.76 -8.25
CA GLU A 37 56.77 50.66 -7.30
C GLU A 37 55.33 50.52 -6.81
N ILE A 38 54.66 51.62 -6.47
CA ILE A 38 53.24 51.64 -6.09
C ILE A 38 52.36 51.12 -7.24
N VAL A 39 52.62 51.55 -8.49
CA VAL A 39 51.88 51.08 -9.66
C VAL A 39 52.10 49.58 -9.89
N ARG A 40 53.31 49.06 -9.67
CA ARG A 40 53.59 47.61 -9.72
C ARG A 40 52.82 46.87 -8.65
N GLU A 41 52.81 47.37 -7.42
CA GLU A 41 52.09 46.77 -6.30
C GLU A 41 50.57 46.75 -6.55
N ILE A 42 50.01 47.85 -7.05
CA ILE A 42 48.60 47.92 -7.48
C ILE A 42 48.32 46.94 -8.63
N ALA A 43 49.19 46.84 -9.62
CA ALA A 43 49.02 45.91 -10.73
C ALA A 43 49.10 44.44 -10.29
N GLU A 44 49.91 44.13 -9.26
CA GLU A 44 49.99 42.80 -8.67
C GLU A 44 48.72 42.50 -7.86
N LEU A 45 48.26 43.42 -7.02
CA LEU A 45 47.00 43.31 -6.27
C LEU A 45 45.80 43.16 -7.22
N GLN A 46 45.77 43.92 -8.32
CA GLN A 46 44.72 43.81 -9.33
C GLN A 46 44.75 42.44 -10.01
N ARG A 47 45.94 41.90 -10.31
CA ARG A 47 46.09 40.54 -10.86
C ARG A 47 45.58 39.48 -9.87
N GLN A 48 45.95 39.58 -8.59
CA GLN A 48 45.48 38.69 -7.53
C GLN A 48 43.95 38.75 -7.38
N HIS A 49 43.38 39.95 -7.29
CA HIS A 49 41.93 40.14 -7.19
C HIS A 49 41.20 39.55 -8.41
N SER A 50 41.75 39.73 -9.61
CA SER A 50 41.16 39.16 -10.84
C SER A 50 41.17 37.63 -10.80
N GLN A 51 42.23 37.02 -10.26
CA GLN A 51 42.32 35.57 -10.07
C GLN A 51 41.32 35.07 -9.03
N GLU A 52 41.17 35.77 -7.90
CA GLU A 52 40.17 35.45 -6.87
C GLU A 52 38.75 35.53 -7.43
N MET A 53 38.46 36.56 -8.22
CA MET A 53 37.16 36.71 -8.88
C MET A 53 36.87 35.57 -9.86
N GLU A 54 37.87 35.10 -10.61
CA GLU A 54 37.69 33.95 -11.50
C GLU A 54 37.47 32.65 -10.72
N GLN A 55 38.14 32.45 -9.59
CA GLN A 55 37.90 31.31 -8.69
C GLN A 55 36.49 31.35 -8.08
N ILE A 56 36.03 32.51 -7.63
CA ILE A 56 34.67 32.70 -7.12
C ILE A 56 33.65 32.41 -8.22
N ARG A 57 33.90 32.87 -9.45
CA ARG A 57 33.04 32.59 -10.59
C ARG A 57 32.95 31.09 -10.91
N ALA A 58 34.08 30.39 -10.84
CA ALA A 58 34.13 28.95 -11.07
C ALA A 58 33.33 28.18 -10.00
N THR A 59 33.52 28.53 -8.72
CA THR A 59 32.77 27.89 -7.62
C THR A 59 31.27 28.20 -7.68
N LEU A 60 30.88 29.42 -8.04
CA LEU A 60 29.47 29.77 -8.27
C LEU A 60 28.85 28.95 -9.41
N ALA A 61 29.59 28.73 -10.51
CA ALA A 61 29.12 27.89 -11.61
C ALA A 61 28.89 26.44 -11.15
N GLU A 62 29.77 25.90 -10.32
CA GLU A 62 29.61 24.56 -9.73
C GLU A 62 28.38 24.48 -8.81
N VAL A 63 28.19 25.49 -7.94
CA VAL A 63 27.02 25.54 -7.05
C VAL A 63 25.71 25.61 -7.85
N VAL A 64 25.65 26.42 -8.91
CA VAL A 64 24.48 26.49 -9.80
C VAL A 64 24.21 25.13 -10.46
N GLN A 65 25.26 24.42 -10.87
CA GLN A 65 25.12 23.11 -11.47
C GLN A 65 24.57 22.08 -10.46
N ILE A 66 25.12 22.05 -9.24
CA ILE A 66 24.63 21.18 -8.15
C ILE A 66 23.17 21.52 -7.82
N GLN A 67 22.83 22.81 -7.73
CA GLN A 67 21.47 23.25 -7.47
C GLN A 67 20.49 22.78 -8.55
N ARG A 68 20.89 22.83 -9.82
CA ARG A 68 20.09 22.31 -10.93
C ARG A 68 19.86 20.81 -10.81
N GLN A 69 20.91 20.05 -10.54
CA GLN A 69 20.81 18.60 -10.34
C GLN A 69 19.89 18.23 -9.17
N HIS A 70 20.00 18.94 -8.05
CA HIS A 70 19.08 18.76 -6.91
C HIS A 70 17.64 19.11 -7.26
N SER A 71 17.41 20.18 -8.02
CA SER A 71 16.07 20.57 -8.47
C SER A 71 15.44 19.51 -9.37
N GLU A 72 16.22 18.93 -10.28
CA GLU A 72 15.79 17.82 -11.13
C GLU A 72 15.47 16.56 -10.31
N MET A 73 16.31 16.21 -9.33
CA MET A 73 16.05 15.10 -8.41
C MET A 73 14.77 15.31 -7.59
N LEU A 74 14.54 16.53 -7.09
CA LEU A 74 13.32 16.88 -6.36
C LEU A 74 12.07 16.75 -7.24
N ALA A 75 12.15 17.17 -8.50
CA ALA A 75 11.06 16.99 -9.46
C ALA A 75 10.75 15.50 -9.70
N GLN A 76 11.78 14.66 -9.84
CA GLN A 76 11.63 13.21 -9.99
C GLN A 76 10.99 12.58 -8.75
N HIS A 77 11.45 12.94 -7.54
CA HIS A 77 10.86 12.46 -6.29
C HIS A 77 9.41 12.90 -6.14
N SER A 78 9.08 14.16 -6.49
CA SER A 78 7.70 14.64 -6.46
C SER A 78 6.81 13.84 -7.41
N GLN A 79 7.30 13.50 -8.59
CA GLN A 79 6.56 12.67 -9.54
C GLN A 79 6.36 11.24 -9.02
N ALA A 80 7.39 10.64 -8.44
CA ALA A 80 7.30 9.31 -7.84
C ALA A 80 6.28 9.27 -6.68
N LEU A 81 6.28 10.29 -5.82
CA LEU A 81 5.29 10.43 -4.74
C LEU A 81 3.86 10.57 -5.28
N ALA A 82 3.65 11.33 -6.35
CA ALA A 82 2.34 11.45 -6.98
C ALA A 82 1.85 10.10 -7.54
N GLN A 83 2.74 9.31 -8.15
CA GLN A 83 2.41 7.97 -8.65
C GLN A 83 2.09 7.00 -7.51
N LEU A 84 2.83 7.06 -6.40
CA LEU A 84 2.58 6.25 -5.21
C LEU A 84 1.22 6.59 -4.58
N ALA A 85 0.89 7.89 -4.46
CA ALA A 85 -0.39 8.33 -3.93
C ALA A 85 -1.58 7.83 -4.78
N GLU A 86 -1.45 7.89 -6.10
CA GLU A 86 -2.46 7.36 -7.02
C GLU A 86 -2.59 5.83 -6.93
N ALA A 87 -1.46 5.11 -6.85
CA ALA A 87 -1.47 3.67 -6.64
C ALA A 87 -2.14 3.29 -5.31
N GLN A 88 -1.84 4.04 -4.23
CA GLN A 88 -2.46 3.85 -2.93
C GLN A 88 -3.97 4.08 -2.99
N ARG A 89 -4.43 5.17 -3.61
CA ARG A 89 -5.86 5.44 -3.79
C ARG A 89 -6.58 4.29 -4.49
N ARG A 90 -6.01 3.75 -5.57
CA ARG A 90 -6.57 2.58 -6.27
C ARG A 90 -6.63 1.33 -5.39
N THR A 91 -5.65 1.13 -4.52
CA THR A 91 -5.68 0.01 -3.57
C THR A 91 -6.74 0.20 -2.49
N GLU A 92 -6.92 1.43 -1.99
CA GLU A 92 -7.98 1.76 -1.04
C GLU A 92 -9.37 1.53 -1.65
N GLU A 93 -9.60 1.99 -2.89
CA GLU A 93 -10.85 1.76 -3.62
C GLU A 93 -11.13 0.25 -3.80
N ARG A 94 -10.12 -0.56 -4.13
CA ARG A 94 -10.26 -2.03 -4.23
C ARG A 94 -10.56 -2.68 -2.89
N LEU A 95 -9.95 -2.20 -1.80
CA LEU A 95 -10.21 -2.71 -0.46
C LEU A 95 -11.62 -2.38 0.00
N GLU A 96 -12.13 -1.20 -0.34
CA GLU A 96 -13.52 -0.81 -0.05
C GLU A 96 -14.51 -1.71 -0.79
N GLN A 97 -14.29 -1.95 -2.09
CA GLN A 97 -15.08 -2.91 -2.88
C GLN A 97 -15.06 -4.31 -2.27
N LEU A 98 -13.88 -4.83 -1.92
CA LEU A 98 -13.77 -6.14 -1.29
C LEU A 98 -14.49 -6.20 0.07
N ALA A 99 -14.44 -5.12 0.85
CA ALA A 99 -15.14 -5.04 2.13
C ALA A 99 -16.67 -5.07 1.94
N GLU A 100 -17.18 -4.42 0.90
CA GLU A 100 -18.60 -4.50 0.53
C GLU A 100 -19.00 -5.91 0.08
N GLU A 101 -18.20 -6.56 -0.77
CA GLU A 101 -18.44 -7.94 -1.20
C GLU A 101 -18.46 -8.92 -0.02
N VAL A 102 -17.50 -8.79 0.91
CA VAL A 102 -17.45 -9.61 2.12
C VAL A 102 -18.69 -9.39 3.00
N ARG A 103 -19.15 -8.14 3.15
CA ARG A 103 -20.40 -7.84 3.89
C ARG A 103 -21.61 -8.48 3.20
N ALA A 104 -21.72 -8.37 1.89
CA ALA A 104 -22.82 -8.97 1.12
C ALA A 104 -22.82 -10.49 1.26
N LEU A 105 -21.65 -11.13 1.16
CA LEU A 105 -21.52 -12.58 1.35
C LEU A 105 -21.89 -12.99 2.78
N ALA A 106 -21.48 -12.23 3.79
CA ALA A 106 -21.83 -12.50 5.18
C ALA A 106 -23.35 -12.48 5.40
N GLU A 107 -24.07 -11.53 4.78
CA GLU A 107 -25.54 -11.49 4.84
C GLU A 107 -26.18 -12.69 4.11
N GLN A 108 -25.65 -13.09 2.95
CA GLN A 108 -26.14 -14.28 2.24
C GLN A 108 -25.95 -15.55 3.08
N VAL A 109 -24.79 -15.70 3.75
CA VAL A 109 -24.52 -16.83 4.63
C VAL A 109 -25.47 -16.85 5.83
N ARG A 110 -25.77 -15.69 6.43
CA ARG A 110 -26.77 -15.59 7.51
C ARG A 110 -28.16 -16.00 7.05
N ALA A 111 -28.61 -15.48 5.92
CA ALA A 111 -29.91 -15.83 5.35
C ALA A 111 -30.02 -17.34 5.05
N LEU A 112 -28.95 -17.95 4.51
CA LEU A 112 -28.90 -19.38 4.27
C LEU A 112 -28.95 -20.18 5.58
N ALA A 113 -28.23 -19.75 6.62
CA ALA A 113 -28.26 -20.38 7.93
C ALA A 113 -29.65 -20.32 8.58
N GLU A 114 -30.35 -19.19 8.45
CA GLU A 114 -31.73 -19.04 8.92
C GLU A 114 -32.71 -19.93 8.16
N ALA A 115 -32.60 -19.98 6.83
CA ALA A 115 -33.41 -20.87 6.01
C ALA A 115 -33.17 -22.34 6.37
N HIS A 116 -31.91 -22.73 6.59
CA HIS A 116 -31.55 -24.07 7.00
C HIS A 116 -32.16 -24.42 8.36
N ARG A 117 -32.02 -23.54 9.36
CA ARG A 117 -32.63 -23.71 10.68
C ARG A 117 -34.15 -23.86 10.61
N LYS A 118 -34.82 -23.12 9.72
CA LYS A 118 -36.26 -23.27 9.50
C LYS A 118 -36.59 -24.65 8.93
N THR A 119 -35.83 -25.13 7.95
CA THR A 119 -36.05 -26.47 7.39
C THR A 119 -35.80 -27.58 8.43
N GLU A 120 -34.80 -27.42 9.31
CA GLU A 120 -34.57 -28.36 10.42
C GLU A 120 -35.77 -28.39 11.38
N MET A 121 -36.32 -27.23 11.73
CA MET A 121 -37.49 -27.13 12.60
C MET A 121 -38.74 -27.75 11.96
N ASP A 122 -38.99 -27.49 10.67
CA ASP A 122 -40.11 -28.08 9.93
C ASP A 122 -39.99 -29.62 9.86
N LEU A 123 -38.76 -30.13 9.71
CA LEU A 123 -38.48 -31.57 9.77
C LEU A 123 -38.71 -32.15 11.17
N GLU A 124 -38.27 -31.45 12.22
CA GLU A 124 -38.52 -31.87 13.60
C GLU A 124 -40.02 -31.95 13.91
N GLU A 125 -40.78 -30.94 13.48
CA GLU A 125 -42.24 -30.90 13.62
C GLU A 125 -42.90 -32.05 12.84
N PHE A 126 -42.50 -32.28 11.59
CA PHE A 126 -42.99 -33.39 10.79
C PHE A 126 -42.71 -34.75 11.45
N MET A 127 -41.50 -34.95 11.96
CA MET A 127 -41.12 -36.19 12.64
C MET A 127 -41.88 -36.38 13.97
N ALA A 128 -42.16 -35.30 14.70
CA ALA A 128 -43.00 -35.34 15.89
C ALA A 128 -44.45 -35.73 15.53
N TRP A 129 -45.00 -35.14 14.48
CA TRP A 129 -46.33 -35.49 13.97
C TRP A 129 -46.41 -36.96 13.54
N GLN A 130 -45.43 -37.46 12.77
CA GLN A 130 -45.36 -38.87 12.34
C GLN A 130 -45.37 -39.83 13.53
N ARG A 131 -44.60 -39.54 14.58
CA ARG A 131 -44.60 -40.35 15.81
C ARG A 131 -45.97 -40.31 16.52
N GLY A 132 -46.59 -39.13 16.59
CA GLY A 132 -47.93 -38.99 17.18
C GLY A 132 -49.00 -39.73 16.39
N GLU A 133 -48.95 -39.69 15.06
CA GLU A 133 -49.84 -40.43 14.16
C GLU A 133 -49.69 -41.95 14.31
N ALA A 134 -48.44 -42.43 14.35
CA ALA A 134 -48.14 -43.84 14.60
C ALA A 134 -48.71 -44.29 15.96
N GLY A 135 -48.47 -43.50 17.02
CA GLY A 135 -49.01 -43.78 18.36
C GLY A 135 -50.54 -43.79 18.40
N ARG A 136 -51.22 -42.89 17.67
CA ARG A 136 -52.69 -42.89 17.57
C ARG A 136 -53.20 -44.18 16.93
N ARG A 137 -52.61 -44.60 15.82
CA ARG A 137 -52.99 -45.84 15.11
C ARG A 137 -52.73 -47.08 15.96
N GLU A 138 -51.61 -47.13 16.66
CA GLU A 138 -51.33 -48.21 17.62
C GLU A 138 -52.37 -48.24 18.74
N GLY A 139 -52.76 -47.08 19.26
CA GLY A 139 -53.85 -46.94 20.24
C GLY A 139 -55.19 -47.45 19.71
N GLU A 140 -55.61 -47.02 18.52
CA GLU A 140 -56.84 -47.48 17.86
C GLU A 140 -56.83 -49.01 17.64
N GLN A 141 -55.70 -49.56 17.20
CA GLN A 141 -55.54 -51.02 17.04
C GLN A 141 -55.60 -51.75 18.38
N TYR A 142 -54.97 -51.20 19.43
CA TYR A 142 -55.03 -51.76 20.77
C TYR A 142 -56.47 -51.76 21.31
N GLU A 143 -57.22 -50.67 21.15
CA GLU A 143 -58.64 -50.58 21.52
C GLU A 143 -59.49 -51.59 20.74
N GLN A 144 -59.33 -51.67 19.41
CA GLN A 144 -60.04 -52.65 18.60
C GLN A 144 -59.73 -54.09 19.01
N GLN A 145 -58.47 -54.41 19.28
CA GLN A 145 -58.06 -55.73 19.77
C GLN A 145 -58.63 -56.01 21.16
N MET A 146 -58.65 -55.02 22.06
CA MET A 146 -59.21 -55.17 23.40
C MET A 146 -60.72 -55.41 23.35
N ILE A 147 -61.45 -54.63 22.54
CA ILE A 147 -62.89 -54.79 22.31
C ILE A 147 -63.18 -56.17 21.71
N ARG A 148 -62.43 -56.58 20.68
CA ARG A 148 -62.57 -57.90 20.06
C ARG A 148 -62.32 -59.02 21.06
N ARG A 149 -61.28 -58.92 21.88
CA ARG A 149 -60.96 -59.90 22.91
C ARG A 149 -62.01 -59.94 24.02
N ALA A 150 -62.57 -58.80 24.41
CA ALA A 150 -63.67 -58.73 25.37
C ALA A 150 -64.95 -59.40 24.81
N LEU A 151 -65.25 -59.18 23.52
CA LEU A 151 -66.33 -59.86 22.80
C LEU A 151 -66.09 -61.38 22.71
N ASP A 152 -64.87 -61.81 22.40
CA ASP A 152 -64.49 -63.22 22.35
C ASP A 152 -64.57 -63.90 23.73
N CYS A 153 -64.24 -63.19 24.81
CA CYS A 153 -64.40 -63.69 26.18
C CYS A 153 -65.86 -63.73 26.65
N TRP A 154 -66.74 -62.89 26.10
CA TRP A 154 -68.18 -62.92 26.38
C TRP A 154 -68.93 -63.98 25.58
N ASN A 155 -68.39 -64.45 24.46
CA ASN A 155 -69.00 -65.48 23.63
C ASN A 155 -68.65 -66.89 24.16
N ILE A 156 -69.39 -67.35 25.16
CA ILE A 156 -69.29 -68.71 25.72
C ILE A 156 -69.72 -69.72 24.62
N PRO A 157 -68.89 -70.69 24.22
CA PRO A 157 -69.34 -71.76 23.33
C PRO A 157 -70.32 -72.70 24.05
N PRO A 158 -71.35 -73.25 23.39
CA PRO A 158 -72.16 -74.30 23.99
C PRO A 158 -71.28 -75.51 24.28
N THR A 159 -71.24 -75.92 25.55
CA THR A 159 -70.66 -77.18 25.98
C THR A 159 -71.46 -78.35 25.42
N ASN A 160 -70.82 -79.21 24.65
CA ASN A 160 -71.06 -80.66 24.44
C ASN A 160 -70.41 -81.02 23.09
N GLY A 161 -69.57 -82.03 22.91
CA GLY A 161 -69.23 -83.17 23.75
C GLY A 161 -68.85 -84.31 22.80
N VAL A 162 -67.56 -84.68 22.80
CA VAL A 162 -67.05 -86.06 22.64
C VAL A 162 -67.12 -86.77 21.26
N ARG A 163 -65.95 -87.34 20.89
CA ARG A 163 -65.61 -88.47 19.98
C ARG A 163 -65.59 -88.17 18.47
N ASP A 164 -64.72 -88.75 17.65
CA ASP A 164 -63.45 -89.51 17.75
C ASP A 164 -62.99 -89.77 16.29
N LYS A 165 -61.68 -90.00 16.11
CA LYS A 165 -61.00 -90.67 14.98
C LYS A 165 -61.08 -90.09 13.55
N GLY A 166 -59.89 -89.74 13.06
CA GLY A 166 -59.28 -90.55 11.99
C GLY A 166 -59.03 -89.87 10.63
N ALA A 167 -57.76 -89.98 10.23
CA ALA A 167 -57.26 -90.10 8.85
C ALA A 167 -56.94 -88.83 8.02
N SER A 168 -55.64 -88.58 7.96
CA SER A 168 -54.83 -88.60 6.72
C SER A 168 -54.80 -87.39 5.77
N GLY A 169 -53.58 -86.86 5.62
CA GLY A 169 -52.96 -86.82 4.28
C GLY A 169 -52.59 -85.46 3.68
N CYS A 170 -51.33 -85.08 3.89
CA CYS A 170 -50.37 -84.61 2.87
C CYS A 170 -50.66 -83.34 2.02
N GLY A 171 -49.71 -82.39 2.03
CA GLY A 171 -49.59 -81.41 0.94
C GLY A 171 -48.73 -80.17 1.23
N ARG A 172 -47.43 -80.26 0.95
CA ARG A 172 -46.36 -79.25 1.13
C ARG A 172 -46.63 -77.84 0.55
N LYS A 173 -46.21 -76.86 1.35
CA LYS A 173 -45.34 -75.68 1.08
C LYS A 173 -45.13 -75.22 -0.38
N GLY A 174 -45.23 -73.91 -0.56
CA GLY A 174 -44.54 -73.15 -1.60
C GLY A 174 -44.70 -71.63 -1.44
N VAL A 175 -43.81 -71.01 -0.65
CA VAL A 175 -43.55 -69.56 -0.65
C VAL A 175 -42.37 -69.34 -1.58
N VAL A 176 -42.47 -68.39 -2.53
CA VAL A 176 -41.31 -67.64 -3.04
C VAL A 176 -41.73 -66.19 -3.26
N LEU A 177 -41.00 -65.32 -2.56
CA LEU A 177 -40.98 -63.87 -2.66
C LEU A 177 -40.20 -63.44 -3.92
N TYR A 178 -40.63 -62.35 -4.54
CA TYR A 178 -39.74 -61.35 -5.15
C TYR A 178 -40.25 -59.97 -4.76
#